data_AF-A0A645FAF2-F1
#
_entry.id   AF-A0A645FAF2-F1
#
_cell.length_a   1.000
_cell.length_b   1.000
_cell.length_c   1.000
_cell.angle_alpha   90.00
_cell.angle_beta   90.00
_cell.angle_gamma   90.00
#
_symmetry.space_group_name_H-M   'P 1'
#
loop_
_entity.id
_entity.type
_entity.pdbx_description
1 polymer ?
#
loop_
_entity_poly.entity_id
_entity_poly.type
_entity_poly.pdbx_seq_one_letter_code
_entity_poly.pdbx_strand_id
1 'polypeptide(L)'
;MLHGPTNVAELFFKALTNQTSAFVSLPINDVEGWEPEGSMAANAHGQPGRAVVIGREPLLEGYCATNGIPHVLLYGNPGVTYTLEQRTNLSLGTWQEIGTVPMTNLVRDAHTGVPGTGFIRAH
;
A
#
# COMPACT_ATOMS: atom_id res chain seq x y z
N MET A 1 -23.57 7.21 -22.80
CA MET A 1 -22.96 5.92 -23.19
C MET A 1 -21.49 5.97 -22.82
N LEU A 2 -21.00 4.98 -22.07
CA LEU A 2 -19.56 4.79 -21.89
C LEU A 2 -19.00 4.07 -23.13
N HIS A 3 -17.91 4.61 -23.70
CA HIS A 3 -17.17 3.95 -24.78
C HIS A 3 -15.70 3.82 -24.36
N GLY A 4 -15.16 2.61 -24.42
CA GLY A 4 -13.78 2.32 -24.03
C GLY A 4 -13.51 2.48 -22.52
N PRO A 5 -12.24 2.40 -22.09
CA PRO A 5 -11.87 2.66 -20.69
C PRO A 5 -12.29 4.08 -20.33
N THR A 6 -13.22 4.21 -19.38
CA THR A 6 -13.73 5.50 -18.90
C THR A 6 -13.77 5.49 -17.38
N ASN A 7 -13.42 6.63 -16.78
CA ASN A 7 -13.68 6.84 -15.36
C ASN A 7 -15.20 6.97 -15.13
N VAL A 8 -15.76 6.05 -14.35
CA VAL A 8 -17.19 6.02 -14.00
C VAL A 8 -17.52 6.83 -12.76
N ALA A 9 -16.54 7.03 -11.87
CA ALA A 9 -16.69 7.75 -10.61
C ALA A 9 -15.32 8.11 -10.02
N GLU A 10 -15.30 9.15 -9.21
CA GLU A 10 -14.20 9.51 -8.32
C GLU A 10 -14.67 9.42 -6.86
N LEU A 11 -13.89 8.74 -6.02
CA LEU A 11 -14.15 8.62 -4.60
C LEU A 11 -13.12 9.43 -3.82
N PHE A 12 -13.60 10.31 -2.94
CA PHE A 12 -12.76 11.13 -2.09
C PHE A 12 -12.88 10.65 -0.64
N PHE A 13 -11.75 10.39 -0.01
CA PHE A 13 -11.66 9.95 1.38
C PHE A 13 -10.97 11.02 2.22
N LYS A 14 -11.45 11.21 3.44
CA LYS A 14 -10.77 12.01 4.46
C LYS A 14 -10.38 11.11 5.61
N ALA A 15 -9.08 10.99 5.86
CA ALA A 15 -8.60 10.33 7.08
C ALA A 15 -9.03 11.14 8.30
N LEU A 16 -9.57 10.46 9.31
CA LEU A 16 -9.86 11.08 10.61
C LEU A 16 -8.55 11.40 11.32
N THR A 17 -8.54 12.47 12.10
CA THR A 17 -7.38 12.82 12.93
C THR A 17 -7.16 11.79 14.04
N ASN A 18 -5.92 11.64 14.50
CA ASN A 18 -5.54 10.74 15.60
C ASN A 18 -5.87 9.26 15.35
N GLN A 19 -5.88 8.83 14.09
CA GLN A 19 -5.96 7.42 13.74
C GLN A 19 -4.56 6.79 13.67
N THR A 20 -4.47 5.52 14.06
CA THR A 20 -3.29 4.71 13.78
C THR A 20 -3.20 4.42 12.28
N SER A 21 -1.98 4.27 11.77
CA SER A 21 -1.77 3.93 10.37
C SER A 21 -2.39 2.58 10.02
N ALA A 22 -3.00 2.48 8.82
CA ALA A 22 -3.64 1.25 8.36
C ALA A 22 -3.67 1.13 6.83
N PHE A 23 -3.63 -0.12 6.35
CA PHE A 23 -4.07 -0.47 5.01
C PHE A 23 -5.57 -0.74 5.03
N VAL A 24 -6.36 0.12 4.39
CA VAL A 24 -7.82 0.05 4.36
C VAL A 24 -8.26 -0.56 3.02
N SER A 25 -8.85 -1.76 3.07
CA SER A 25 -9.43 -2.42 1.90
C SER A 25 -10.71 -1.69 1.46
N LEU A 26 -10.84 -1.44 0.16
CA LEU A 26 -12.04 -0.86 -0.46
C LEU A 26 -12.65 -1.92 -1.38
N PRO A 27 -13.45 -2.85 -0.83
CA PRO A 27 -14.04 -3.91 -1.64
C PRO A 27 -15.03 -3.32 -2.64
N ILE A 28 -14.97 -3.82 -3.88
CA ILE A 28 -15.98 -3.55 -4.90
C ILE A 28 -16.72 -4.87 -5.12
N ASN A 29 -17.96 -4.93 -4.63
CA ASN A 29 -18.84 -6.09 -4.76
C ASN A 29 -20.04 -5.73 -5.63
N ASP A 30 -20.74 -6.75 -6.13
CA ASP A 30 -22.04 -6.60 -6.80
C ASP A 30 -22.01 -5.59 -7.98
N VAL A 31 -21.00 -5.74 -8.85
CA VAL A 31 -20.85 -4.88 -10.02
C VAL A 31 -21.81 -5.32 -11.11
N GLU A 32 -22.76 -4.45 -11.43
CA GLU A 32 -23.69 -4.62 -12.55
C GLU A 32 -23.46 -3.52 -13.60
N GLY A 33 -23.65 -3.88 -14.87
CA GLY A 33 -23.62 -2.94 -15.99
C GLY A 33 -24.85 -3.13 -16.85
N TRP A 34 -25.31 -2.05 -17.49
CA TRP A 34 -26.48 -2.06 -18.37
C TRP A 34 -26.10 -1.47 -19.71
N GLU A 35 -26.46 -2.17 -20.78
CA GLU A 35 -26.29 -1.70 -22.16
C GLU A 35 -27.40 -0.69 -22.52
N PRO A 36 -27.20 0.18 -23.52
CA PRO A 36 -28.19 1.20 -23.89
C PRO A 36 -29.55 0.64 -24.30
N GLU A 37 -29.58 -0.60 -24.78
CA GLU A 37 -30.80 -1.34 -25.14
C GLU A 37 -31.56 -1.90 -23.93
N GLY A 38 -30.99 -1.80 -22.71
CA GLY A 38 -31.60 -2.26 -21.46
C GLY A 38 -31.25 -3.70 -21.07
N SER A 39 -30.42 -4.39 -21.84
CA SER A 39 -29.84 -5.68 -21.46
C SER A 39 -28.71 -5.48 -20.42
N MET A 40 -28.43 -6.51 -19.62
CA MET A 40 -27.29 -6.48 -18.71
C MET A 40 -25.99 -6.70 -19.48
N ALA A 41 -24.97 -5.90 -19.18
CA ALA A 41 -23.62 -6.10 -19.69
C ALA A 41 -23.07 -7.41 -19.12
N ALA A 42 -22.64 -8.32 -20.00
CA ALA A 42 -22.04 -9.58 -19.58
C ALA A 42 -20.69 -9.36 -18.89
N ASN A 43 -20.39 -10.17 -17.87
CA ASN A 43 -19.08 -10.21 -17.18
C ASN A 43 -18.64 -8.91 -16.50
N ALA A 44 -19.59 -8.11 -16.00
CA ALA A 44 -19.30 -6.98 -15.13
C ALA A 44 -18.54 -7.47 -13.88
N HIS A 45 -17.35 -6.90 -13.63
CA HIS A 45 -16.54 -7.24 -12.46
C HIS A 45 -15.78 -6.01 -11.95
N GLY A 46 -15.62 -5.93 -10.64
CA GLY A 46 -14.84 -4.91 -9.96
C GLY A 46 -13.49 -5.43 -9.51
N GLN A 47 -12.50 -4.56 -9.44
CA GLN A 47 -11.24 -4.84 -8.76
C GLN A 47 -11.24 -4.09 -7.43
N PRO A 48 -10.99 -4.76 -6.29
CA PRO A 48 -10.96 -4.09 -5.01
C PRO A 48 -9.84 -3.03 -4.99
N GLY A 49 -10.17 -1.87 -4.45
CA GLY A 49 -9.21 -0.80 -4.21
C GLY A 49 -8.58 -0.90 -2.83
N ARG A 50 -7.66 0.03 -2.56
CA ARG A 50 -7.07 0.20 -1.22
C ARG A 50 -6.75 1.67 -0.98
N ALA A 51 -7.02 2.13 0.24
CA ALA A 51 -6.48 3.39 0.76
C ALA A 51 -5.41 3.08 1.82
N VAL A 52 -4.36 3.90 1.89
CA VAL A 52 -3.35 3.82 2.94
C VAL A 52 -3.50 5.04 3.84
N VAL A 53 -3.86 4.80 5.10
CA VAL A 53 -3.96 5.85 6.12
C VAL A 53 -2.64 5.90 6.86
N ILE A 54 -2.00 7.08 6.88
CA ILE A 54 -0.72 7.31 7.56
C ILE A 54 -1.00 8.22 8.75
N GLY A 55 -0.94 7.63 9.94
CA GLY A 55 -0.96 8.31 11.23
C GLY A 55 0.46 8.71 11.66
N ARG A 56 0.75 8.58 12.96
CA ARG A 56 2.06 8.94 13.52
C ARG A 56 3.14 7.91 13.13
N GLU A 57 2.85 6.63 13.29
CA GLU A 57 3.76 5.53 12.98
C GLU A 57 3.76 5.23 11.47
N PRO A 58 4.89 4.89 10.86
CA PRO A 58 4.91 4.51 9.44
C PRO A 58 4.31 3.12 9.20
N LEU A 59 3.99 2.79 7.94
CA LEU A 59 3.69 1.43 7.52
C LEU A 59 4.76 0.89 6.58
N LEU A 60 4.97 -0.42 6.62
CA LEU A 60 5.83 -1.14 5.69
C LEU A 60 4.99 -2.10 4.85
N GLU A 61 5.24 -2.14 3.54
CA GLU A 61 4.66 -3.13 2.62
C GLU A 61 5.78 -3.84 1.88
N GLY A 62 5.78 -5.17 1.93
CA GLY A 62 6.67 -5.99 1.12
C GLY A 62 6.07 -6.24 -0.26
N TYR A 63 6.87 -6.10 -1.32
CA TYR A 63 6.48 -6.52 -2.66
C TYR A 63 7.66 -7.15 -3.39
N CYS A 64 7.39 -7.98 -4.40
CA CYS A 64 8.42 -8.47 -5.31
C CYS A 64 8.39 -7.64 -6.58
N ALA A 65 9.52 -7.05 -6.97
CA ALA A 65 9.64 -6.39 -8.25
C ALA A 65 9.63 -7.43 -9.39
N THR A 66 9.48 -6.97 -10.64
CA THR A 66 9.40 -7.83 -11.83
C THR A 66 10.63 -8.69 -12.07
N ASN A 67 11.78 -8.32 -11.50
CA ASN A 67 13.03 -9.08 -11.49
C ASN A 67 13.09 -10.16 -10.38
N GLY A 68 12.03 -10.33 -9.59
CA GLY A 68 11.96 -11.29 -8.49
C GLY A 68 12.68 -10.85 -7.21
N ILE A 69 13.26 -9.64 -7.18
CA ILE A 69 13.90 -9.09 -5.98
C ILE A 69 12.81 -8.59 -5.02
N PRO A 70 12.87 -8.91 -3.72
CA PRO A 70 11.95 -8.36 -2.74
C PRO A 70 12.34 -6.93 -2.38
N HIS A 71 11.33 -6.10 -2.23
CA HIS A 71 11.44 -4.70 -1.87
C HIS A 71 10.50 -4.39 -0.71
N VAL A 72 10.83 -3.32 0.01
CA VAL A 72 9.98 -2.77 1.07
C VAL A 72 9.63 -1.34 0.73
N LEU A 73 8.32 -1.07 0.59
CA LEU A 73 7.80 0.29 0.57
C LEU A 73 7.59 0.78 1.99
N LEU A 74 8.05 2.00 2.25
CA LEU A 74 7.74 2.76 3.46
C LEU A 74 6.65 3.78 3.14
N TYR A 75 5.55 3.72 3.88
CA TYR A 75 4.54 4.76 3.91
C TYR A 75 4.74 5.61 5.16
N GLY A 76 4.94 6.91 4.98
CA GLY A 76 5.32 7.81 6.06
C GLY A 76 4.99 9.26 5.76
N ASN A 77 5.12 10.12 6.78
CA ASN A 77 4.81 11.54 6.65
C ASN A 77 5.96 12.28 5.95
N PRO A 78 5.68 13.11 4.92
CA PRO A 78 6.69 13.97 4.30
C PRO A 78 7.34 14.91 5.33
N GLY A 79 8.66 15.11 5.22
CA GLY A 79 9.45 15.90 6.16
C GLY A 79 9.93 15.12 7.38
N VAL A 80 9.56 13.85 7.53
CA VAL A 80 10.07 12.95 8.58
C VAL A 80 11.14 12.02 7.99
N THR A 81 12.17 11.76 8.78
CA THR A 81 13.18 10.71 8.49
C THR A 81 12.93 9.55 9.43
N TYR A 82 12.69 8.37 8.86
CA TYR A 82 12.47 7.14 9.62
C TYR A 82 13.74 6.30 9.66
N THR A 83 13.99 5.65 10.79
CA THR A 83 15.07 4.68 10.93
C THR A 83 14.56 3.28 10.62
N LEU A 84 15.22 2.59 9.69
CA LEU A 84 14.95 1.19 9.39
C LEU A 84 15.86 0.29 10.21
N GLU A 85 15.28 -0.74 10.80
CA GLU A 85 16.02 -1.79 11.47
C GLU A 85 15.57 -3.15 10.95
N GLN A 86 16.51 -4.09 10.94
CA GLN A 86 16.25 -5.47 10.57
C GLN A 86 16.59 -6.45 11.69
N ARG A 87 15.99 -7.63 11.61
CA ARG A 87 16.32 -8.77 12.45
C ARG A 87 16.00 -10.08 11.73
N THR A 88 16.89 -11.07 11.77
CA THR A 88 16.69 -12.34 11.03
C THR A 88 15.74 -13.32 11.72
N ASN A 89 15.45 -13.12 13.00
CA ASN A 89 14.58 -13.99 13.80
C ASN A 89 13.80 -13.14 14.82
N LEU A 90 12.46 -13.13 14.81
CA LEU A 90 11.66 -12.31 15.75
C LEU A 90 11.81 -12.71 17.23
N SER A 91 12.19 -13.95 17.53
CA SER A 91 12.31 -14.44 18.91
C SER A 91 13.73 -14.36 19.47
N LEU A 92 14.78 -14.35 18.63
CA LEU A 92 16.19 -14.24 19.06
C LEU A 92 16.97 -13.07 18.43
N GLY A 93 17.92 -12.47 19.15
CA GLY A 93 18.77 -11.37 18.66
C GLY A 93 18.22 -9.95 18.90
N THR A 94 19.00 -8.94 18.51
CA THR A 94 18.64 -7.51 18.61
C THR A 94 18.30 -6.94 17.24
N TRP A 95 17.47 -5.90 17.22
CA TRP A 95 17.26 -5.09 16.02
C TRP A 95 18.55 -4.36 15.67
N GLN A 96 18.91 -4.38 14.39
CA GLN A 96 20.11 -3.74 13.87
C GLN A 96 19.68 -2.67 12.86
N GLU A 97 20.16 -1.44 13.03
CA GLU A 97 19.93 -0.37 12.08
C GLU A 97 20.53 -0.72 10.72
N ILE A 98 19.73 -0.56 9.66
CA ILE A 98 20.15 -0.79 8.27
C ILE A 98 20.19 0.47 7.43
N GLY A 99 19.62 1.56 7.95
CA GLY A 99 19.66 2.87 7.29
C GLY A 99 18.51 3.76 7.71
N THR A 100 18.50 4.95 7.13
CA THR A 100 17.46 5.96 7.36
C THR A 100 16.82 6.36 6.03
N VAL A 101 15.52 6.67 6.08
CA VAL A 101 14.73 7.01 4.89
C VAL A 101 14.06 8.36 5.11
N PRO A 102 14.61 9.45 4.53
CA PRO A 102 13.92 10.74 4.52
C PRO A 102 12.73 10.68 3.55
N MET A 103 11.55 11.07 4.02
CA MET A 103 10.32 11.11 3.24
C MET A 103 10.11 12.49 2.62
N THR A 104 10.01 12.56 1.30
CA THR A 104 9.63 13.78 0.55
C THR A 104 8.21 13.69 -0.01
N ASN A 105 7.61 12.50 0.04
CA ASN A 105 6.26 12.15 -0.37
C ASN A 105 5.70 11.07 0.58
N LEU A 106 4.48 10.59 0.35
CA LEU A 106 3.81 9.67 1.27
C LEU A 106 4.30 8.21 1.18
N VAL A 107 5.00 7.83 0.11
CA VAL A 107 5.48 6.46 -0.13
C VAL A 107 6.83 6.46 -0.83
N ARG A 108 7.74 5.61 -0.37
CA ARG A 108 9.07 5.46 -0.97
C ARG A 108 9.55 4.01 -0.92
N ASP A 109 10.29 3.58 -1.94
CA ASP A 109 11.10 2.37 -1.84
C ASP A 109 12.21 2.62 -0.81
N ALA A 110 12.17 1.82 0.25
CA ALA A 110 12.93 2.05 1.47
C ALA A 110 14.11 1.08 1.57
N HIS A 111 13.97 -0.12 1.00
CA HIS A 111 14.98 -1.15 1.08
C HIS A 111 14.74 -2.24 0.04
N THR A 112 15.82 -2.69 -0.62
CA THR A 112 15.86 -3.96 -1.36
C THR A 112 16.24 -5.07 -0.38
N GLY A 113 15.32 -5.99 -0.13
CA GLY A 113 15.60 -7.15 0.70
C GLY A 113 16.45 -8.20 -0.03
N VAL A 114 17.04 -9.11 0.74
CA VAL A 114 17.54 -10.39 0.22
C VAL A 114 16.43 -11.44 0.42
N PRO A 115 16.07 -12.25 -0.60
CA PRO A 115 15.04 -13.28 -0.46
C PRO A 115 15.27 -14.18 0.76
N GLY A 116 14.27 -14.29 1.63
CA GLY A 116 14.28 -15.22 2.77
C GLY A 116 15.02 -14.74 4.02
N THR A 117 15.46 -13.48 4.11
CA THR A 117 16.21 -13.00 5.27
C THR A 117 15.60 -11.74 5.89
N GLY A 118 14.81 -11.93 6.95
CA GLY A 118 14.61 -10.94 8.00
C GLY A 118 13.25 -10.25 8.07
N PHE A 119 12.98 -9.77 9.27
CA PHE A 119 11.88 -8.89 9.64
C PHE A 119 12.42 -7.47 9.66
N ILE A 120 11.66 -6.52 9.13
CA ILE A 120 12.03 -5.10 9.08
C ILE A 120 11.01 -4.30 9.86
N ARG A 121 11.48 -3.27 10.58
CA ARG A 121 10.62 -2.25 11.21
C ARG A 121 11.14 -0.85 10.90
N ALA A 122 10.24 0.13 10.99
CA ALA A 122 10.52 1.55 10.82
C ALA A 122 9.97 2.32 12.03
N HIS A 123 10.67 3.36 12.48
CA HIS A 123 10.23 4.26 13.54
C HIS A 123 10.79 5.68 13.37
#